data_AF-A0A7Y5SLK1-F1
#
_entry.id   AF-A0A7Y5SLK1-F1
#
_cell.length_a   1.000
_cell.length_b   1.000
_cell.length_c   1.000
_cell.angle_alpha   90.00
_cell.angle_beta   90.00
_cell.angle_gamma   90.00
#
_symmetry.space_group_name_H-M   'P 1'
#
loop_
_entity.id
_entity.type
_entity.pdbx_description
1 polymer ?
#
loop_
_entity_poly.entity_id
_entity_poly.type
_entity_poly.pdbx_seq_one_letter_code
_entity_poly.pdbx_strand_id
1 'polypeptide(L)'
;MKTQSTLVAAVLCVLAAGPAVAQRATIRKDSTRAVMVVTNEMPGFYVRVDVDHPDHIYYEGQEMAVTVSTERAGFLYLIYNDAQGNLTMLFPNVAQQDNSIPAGQNVVTIPAPGAGFRLLIGPPFGQETLKAIVSDRPLKDLEMKQLTSQPFKQVSTKDIKAAYVELKGKPQAWAEHYVDIETRPGTGPGKPSSKIKPPVKPPVKPPVQLPGGPTVQPPDGPPVEQPRRVGLFIGISDFADGAIRDLKVSDRDAQAMADVMRSNCRLDDAIVLTNQQASLANIQQAICQQLTAQSRPGDTVFIFWSGHGARCADTNGDEKDGYDEYLVPQDGRLDDVQNTMLIDDTFGRWIQELDGRKVVVILDTCHSGGQNAQEKGIYSKALGVDQPHVGGVRFDFLDGDLQRTKDIGQKETALMASSMAAQVSFERREGDLSTLTYFLVDQLGGAGSLTLPAAFEALKAQVAQYVETNFPGTTQTPVLIDNTTSPILLRP
;
A
#
# COMPACT_ATOMS: atom_id res chain seq x y z
N MET A 1 32.63 24.97 -31.69
CA MET A 1 31.62 23.97 -32.10
C MET A 1 30.53 23.98 -31.05
N LYS A 2 29.31 24.43 -31.40
CA LYS A 2 28.15 24.39 -30.49
C LYS A 2 27.49 23.03 -30.67
N THR A 3 27.61 22.15 -29.69
CA THR A 3 26.89 20.88 -29.63
C THR A 3 25.41 21.19 -29.44
N GLN A 4 24.59 20.99 -30.47
CA GLN A 4 23.14 20.98 -30.31
C GLN A 4 22.77 19.69 -29.59
N SER A 5 22.32 19.79 -28.34
CA SER A 5 21.71 18.68 -27.62
C SER A 5 20.35 18.39 -28.27
N THR A 6 20.28 17.35 -29.09
CA THR A 6 19.02 16.86 -29.68
C THR A 6 18.19 16.22 -28.58
N LEU A 7 17.09 16.87 -28.18
CA LEU A 7 16.14 16.33 -27.20
C LEU A 7 15.37 15.16 -27.86
N VAL A 8 15.50 13.95 -27.33
CA VAL A 8 14.80 12.77 -27.86
C VAL A 8 13.48 12.62 -27.11
N ALA A 9 12.36 12.91 -27.77
CA ALA A 9 11.05 12.61 -27.21
C ALA A 9 10.79 11.09 -27.29
N ALA A 10 10.68 10.43 -26.15
CA ALA A 10 10.14 9.08 -26.09
C ALA A 10 8.62 9.21 -26.06
N VAL A 11 7.97 9.07 -27.22
CA VAL A 11 6.55 8.75 -27.19
C VAL A 11 6.48 7.31 -26.71
N LEU A 12 5.87 7.09 -25.55
CA LEU A 12 5.61 5.79 -24.92
C LEU A 12 4.81 4.83 -25.81
N CYS A 13 4.46 5.23 -27.04
CA CYS A 13 4.61 4.39 -28.22
C CYS A 13 4.66 5.20 -29.53
N VAL A 14 5.69 4.98 -30.36
CA VAL A 14 5.67 4.29 -31.67
C VAL A 14 7.11 4.35 -32.23
N LEU A 15 7.83 3.23 -32.19
CA LEU A 15 8.82 2.88 -33.22
C LEU A 15 8.22 1.77 -34.07
N ALA A 16 7.31 2.15 -34.99
CA ALA A 16 6.87 1.28 -36.06
C ALA A 16 7.53 1.75 -37.36
N ALA A 17 8.52 0.99 -37.83
CA ALA A 17 9.01 1.11 -39.20
C ALA A 17 8.07 0.32 -40.14
N GLY A 18 7.38 1.03 -41.03
CA GLY A 18 6.76 0.47 -42.25
C GLY A 18 5.23 0.25 -42.21
N PRO A 19 4.52 0.46 -43.33
CA PRO A 19 3.07 0.30 -43.37
C PRO A 19 2.71 -1.18 -43.54
N ALA A 20 1.89 -1.72 -42.64
CA ALA A 20 1.27 -3.03 -42.83
C ALA A 20 -0.18 -3.00 -42.36
N VAL A 21 -1.05 -3.14 -43.36
CA VAL A 21 -2.46 -3.56 -43.38
C VAL A 21 -3.00 -4.10 -42.05
N ALA A 22 -4.15 -3.55 -41.64
CA ALA A 22 -4.96 -4.04 -40.53
C ALA A 22 -5.28 -5.54 -40.69
N GLN A 23 -4.62 -6.38 -39.89
CA GLN A 23 -5.10 -7.72 -39.58
C GLN A 23 -5.51 -7.76 -38.11
N ARG A 24 -6.75 -8.19 -37.88
CA ARG A 24 -7.38 -8.42 -36.57
C ARG A 24 -6.39 -9.09 -35.62
N ALA A 25 -6.09 -8.40 -34.51
CA ALA A 25 -5.27 -8.94 -33.44
C ALA A 25 -6.03 -10.07 -32.73
N THR A 26 -5.57 -11.29 -32.95
CA THR A 26 -5.86 -12.42 -32.07
C THR A 26 -5.21 -12.10 -30.73
N ILE A 27 -5.99 -12.08 -29.65
CA ILE A 27 -5.55 -11.86 -28.27
C ILE A 27 -4.39 -12.83 -27.98
N ARG A 28 -3.17 -12.31 -27.84
CA ARG A 28 -2.01 -13.11 -27.44
C ARG A 28 -2.08 -13.34 -25.92
N LYS A 29 -2.14 -14.63 -25.55
CA LYS A 29 -2.14 -15.20 -24.20
C LYS A 29 -1.20 -14.49 -23.20
N ASP A 30 -1.78 -14.00 -22.11
CA ASP A 30 -1.50 -14.15 -20.65
C ASP A 30 -0.05 -14.15 -20.08
N SER A 31 0.97 -14.40 -20.90
CA SER A 31 2.33 -14.66 -20.41
C SER A 31 3.12 -13.42 -20.02
N THR A 32 2.77 -12.22 -20.49
CA THR A 32 3.46 -10.97 -20.12
C THR A 32 3.00 -10.42 -18.78
N ARG A 33 1.68 -10.46 -18.50
CA ARG A 33 1.16 -10.17 -17.15
C ARG A 33 1.81 -11.07 -16.11
N ALA A 34 1.95 -12.37 -16.39
CA ALA A 34 2.64 -13.31 -15.51
C ALA A 34 4.11 -12.97 -15.22
N VAL A 35 4.77 -12.16 -16.07
CA VAL A 35 6.13 -11.66 -15.84
C VAL A 35 6.14 -10.43 -14.95
N MET A 36 5.21 -9.49 -15.17
CA MET A 36 5.03 -8.33 -14.29
C MET A 36 4.56 -8.72 -12.88
N VAL A 37 3.87 -9.86 -12.76
CA VAL A 37 3.39 -10.46 -11.51
C VAL A 37 4.49 -11.26 -10.79
N VAL A 38 5.73 -11.35 -11.31
CA VAL A 38 6.80 -11.96 -10.52
C VAL A 38 7.12 -11.06 -9.35
N THR A 39 6.69 -11.47 -8.17
CA THR A 39 6.88 -10.80 -6.90
C THR A 39 8.06 -11.40 -6.15
N ASN A 40 8.73 -10.57 -5.37
CA ASN A 40 9.58 -11.08 -4.32
C ASN A 40 8.72 -11.30 -3.07
N GLU A 41 8.52 -12.55 -2.69
CA GLU A 41 7.68 -12.88 -1.53
C GLU A 41 8.39 -12.68 -0.19
N MET A 42 9.72 -12.51 -0.18
CA MET A 42 10.53 -12.26 1.03
C MET A 42 11.68 -11.28 0.72
N PRO A 43 11.39 -10.04 0.28
CA PRO A 43 12.44 -9.06 0.02
C PRO A 43 13.06 -8.61 1.34
N GLY A 44 14.36 -8.30 1.33
CA GLY A 44 15.07 -7.82 2.52
C GLY A 44 15.09 -6.31 2.68
N PHE A 45 14.23 -5.63 1.92
CA PHE A 45 14.04 -4.18 1.93
C PHE A 45 12.85 -3.80 1.06
N TYR A 46 12.39 -2.56 1.22
CA TYR A 46 11.31 -2.00 0.42
C TYR A 46 11.82 -1.12 -0.73
N VAL A 47 11.04 -1.12 -1.81
CA VAL A 47 11.16 -0.24 -2.98
C VAL A 47 9.79 0.37 -3.20
N ARG A 48 9.73 1.60 -3.69
CA ARG A 48 8.49 2.21 -4.15
C ARG A 48 8.72 2.88 -5.49
N VAL A 49 7.79 2.65 -6.41
CA VAL A 49 7.65 3.40 -7.66
C VAL A 49 6.32 4.12 -7.66
N ASP A 50 6.32 5.38 -8.10
CA ASP A 50 5.15 6.23 -8.16
C ASP A 50 5.23 7.15 -9.39
N VAL A 51 4.14 7.82 -9.73
CA VAL A 51 4.02 8.69 -10.91
C VAL A 51 3.54 10.09 -10.54
N ASP A 52 3.75 11.06 -11.42
CA ASP A 52 3.50 12.48 -11.14
C ASP A 52 2.02 12.92 -11.18
N HIS A 53 1.11 12.04 -11.62
CA HIS A 53 -0.33 12.24 -11.51
C HIS A 53 -0.91 11.43 -10.34
N PRO A 54 -1.45 12.08 -9.29
CA PRO A 54 -1.99 11.38 -8.13
C PRO A 54 -3.16 10.45 -8.43
N ASP A 55 -3.93 10.70 -9.50
CA ASP A 55 -5.03 9.84 -9.93
C ASP A 55 -4.58 8.68 -10.83
N HIS A 56 -3.30 8.64 -11.18
CA HIS A 56 -2.66 7.68 -12.08
C HIS A 56 -3.30 7.64 -13.49
N ILE A 57 -4.03 8.69 -13.88
CA ILE A 57 -4.69 8.79 -15.17
C ILE A 57 -3.93 9.77 -16.06
N TYR A 58 -3.54 9.30 -17.24
CA TYR A 58 -2.90 10.13 -18.25
C TYR A 58 -3.66 10.16 -19.56
N TYR A 59 -3.49 11.26 -20.28
CA TYR A 59 -4.05 11.49 -21.61
C TYR A 59 -2.94 11.65 -22.64
N GLU A 60 -3.28 11.34 -23.89
CA GLU A 60 -2.38 11.46 -25.03
C GLU A 60 -1.62 12.79 -25.08
N GLY A 61 -0.30 12.69 -25.30
CA GLY A 61 0.61 13.83 -25.38
C GLY A 61 1.01 14.45 -24.04
N GLN A 62 0.47 13.98 -22.91
CA GLN A 62 0.96 14.37 -21.59
C GLN A 62 2.35 13.78 -21.34
N GLU A 63 3.16 14.53 -20.59
CA GLU A 63 4.44 14.03 -20.08
C GLU A 63 4.19 13.31 -18.75
N MET A 64 4.89 12.19 -18.54
CA MET A 64 4.92 11.44 -17.29
C MET A 64 6.30 11.57 -16.67
N ALA A 65 6.34 11.73 -15.36
CA ALA A 65 7.54 11.56 -14.56
C ALA A 65 7.30 10.45 -13.53
N VAL A 66 8.30 9.59 -13.37
CA VAL A 66 8.28 8.44 -12.48
C VAL A 66 9.26 8.71 -11.35
N THR A 67 8.84 8.49 -10.12
CA THR A 67 9.72 8.58 -8.95
C THR A 67 9.94 7.20 -8.38
N VAL A 68 11.18 6.92 -7.96
CA VAL A 68 11.54 5.67 -7.30
C VAL A 68 12.34 5.96 -6.04
N SER A 69 11.99 5.31 -4.95
CA SER A 69 12.70 5.31 -3.65
C SER A 69 12.96 3.88 -3.19
N THR A 70 13.94 3.72 -2.31
CA THR A 70 14.37 2.40 -1.79
C THR A 70 15.04 2.57 -0.43
N GLU A 71 14.89 1.60 0.46
CA GLU A 71 15.57 1.63 1.77
C GLU A 71 17.06 1.32 1.66
N ARG A 72 17.43 0.53 0.66
CA ARG A 72 18.80 0.09 0.43
C ARG A 72 19.28 0.62 -0.90
N ALA A 73 20.47 1.21 -0.88
CA ALA A 73 21.14 1.65 -2.09
C ALA A 73 21.44 0.44 -2.97
N GLY A 74 21.33 0.60 -4.29
CA GLY A 74 21.46 -0.51 -5.22
C GLY A 74 21.38 -0.07 -6.67
N PHE A 75 20.90 -0.99 -7.50
CA PHE A 75 20.77 -0.82 -8.95
C PHE A 75 19.30 -0.89 -9.35
N LEU A 76 18.78 0.20 -9.91
CA LEU A 76 17.39 0.36 -10.33
C LEU A 76 17.18 -0.05 -11.79
N TYR A 77 16.13 -0.82 -12.03
CA TYR A 77 15.60 -1.11 -13.36
C TYR A 77 14.12 -0.74 -13.38
N LEU A 78 13.72 0.13 -14.30
CA LEU A 78 12.33 0.55 -14.52
C LEU A 78 11.84 -0.04 -15.83
N ILE A 79 10.88 -0.95 -15.72
CA ILE A 79 10.27 -1.65 -16.84
C ILE A 79 8.84 -1.12 -16.99
N TYR A 80 8.45 -0.79 -18.21
CA TYR A 80 7.10 -0.37 -18.57
C TYR A 80 6.43 -1.44 -19.41
N ASN A 81 5.21 -1.80 -19.04
CA ASN A 81 4.34 -2.74 -19.74
C ASN A 81 3.14 -1.98 -20.32
N ASP A 82 3.08 -1.86 -21.64
CA ASP A 82 2.01 -1.14 -22.33
C ASP A 82 0.68 -1.91 -22.36
N ALA A 83 -0.38 -1.28 -22.88
CA ALA A 83 -1.73 -1.85 -22.93
C ALA A 83 -1.85 -3.08 -23.85
N GLN A 84 -0.84 -3.34 -24.69
CA GLN A 84 -0.74 -4.55 -25.53
C GLN A 84 0.15 -5.64 -24.91
N GLY A 85 0.78 -5.37 -23.77
CA GLY A 85 1.69 -6.30 -23.11
C GLY A 85 3.13 -6.26 -23.65
N ASN A 86 3.55 -5.17 -24.29
CA ASN A 86 4.95 -5.00 -24.69
C ASN A 86 5.76 -4.43 -23.53
N LEU A 87 6.92 -5.04 -23.27
CA LEU A 87 7.81 -4.62 -22.20
C LEU A 87 8.93 -3.72 -22.75
N THR A 88 9.12 -2.57 -22.12
CA THR A 88 10.14 -1.58 -22.48
C THR A 88 10.97 -1.23 -21.26
N MET A 89 12.29 -1.27 -21.40
CA MET A 89 13.19 -0.74 -20.37
C MET A 89 13.21 0.79 -20.48
N LEU A 90 12.63 1.48 -19.50
CA LEU A 90 12.65 2.94 -19.42
C LEU A 90 13.92 3.45 -18.74
N PHE A 91 14.43 2.71 -17.76
CA PHE A 91 15.66 3.05 -17.05
C PHE A 91 16.39 1.77 -16.62
N PRO A 92 17.71 1.68 -16.79
CA PRO A 92 18.59 2.63 -17.47
C PRO A 92 18.35 2.66 -18.98
N ASN A 93 18.82 3.74 -19.61
CA ASN A 93 18.78 3.89 -21.05
C ASN A 93 19.99 4.68 -21.59
N VAL A 94 20.07 4.87 -22.91
CA VAL A 94 21.21 5.57 -23.55
C VAL A 94 21.45 6.99 -23.00
N ALA A 95 20.40 7.70 -22.61
CA ALA A 95 20.45 9.08 -22.12
C ALA A 95 20.67 9.16 -20.60
N GLN A 96 20.35 8.10 -19.86
CA GLN A 96 20.60 7.95 -18.43
C GLN A 96 21.06 6.52 -18.13
N GLN A 97 22.38 6.30 -18.19
CA GLN A 97 23.00 4.97 -18.14
C GLN A 97 23.36 4.50 -16.73
N ASP A 98 23.67 5.43 -15.84
CA ASP A 98 23.95 5.13 -14.44
C ASP A 98 22.65 4.75 -13.76
N ASN A 99 22.53 3.47 -13.41
CA ASN A 99 21.35 2.93 -12.76
C ASN A 99 21.50 2.80 -11.24
N SER A 100 22.50 3.45 -10.65
CA SER A 100 22.58 3.52 -9.19
C SER A 100 21.39 4.28 -8.60
N ILE A 101 20.87 3.77 -7.49
CA ILE A 101 19.85 4.42 -6.69
C ILE A 101 20.34 4.52 -5.23
N PRO A 102 20.32 5.72 -4.62
CA PRO A 102 20.67 5.89 -3.21
C PRO A 102 19.56 5.37 -2.27
N ALA A 103 19.93 5.08 -1.02
CA ALA A 103 19.00 4.70 0.04
C ALA A 103 18.21 5.89 0.63
N GLY A 104 17.07 5.56 1.24
CA GLY A 104 16.26 6.43 2.09
C GLY A 104 15.38 7.40 1.29
N GLN A 105 15.20 8.60 1.82
CA GLN A 105 14.29 9.63 1.28
C GLN A 105 14.75 10.26 -0.06
N ASN A 106 15.87 9.79 -0.61
CA ASN A 106 16.39 10.26 -1.90
C ASN A 106 15.62 9.59 -3.03
N VAL A 107 14.68 10.32 -3.62
CA VAL A 107 13.94 9.85 -4.81
C VAL A 107 14.77 10.03 -6.07
N VAL A 108 14.83 8.98 -6.89
CA VAL A 108 15.30 9.06 -8.28
C VAL A 108 14.09 9.39 -9.15
N THR A 109 14.17 10.49 -9.90
CA THR A 109 13.14 10.85 -10.89
C THR A 109 13.59 10.40 -12.29
N ILE A 110 12.69 9.74 -13.01
CA ILE A 110 12.87 9.29 -14.40
C ILE A 110 11.76 9.93 -15.25
N PRO A 111 12.10 10.77 -16.25
CA PRO A 111 13.44 11.27 -16.55
C PRO A 111 13.97 12.18 -15.44
N ALA A 112 15.30 12.21 -15.23
CA ALA A 112 15.89 13.16 -14.28
C ALA A 112 15.73 14.61 -14.77
N PRO A 113 15.78 15.61 -13.86
CA PRO A 113 15.80 17.01 -14.27
C PRO A 113 16.91 17.29 -15.28
N GLY A 114 16.54 17.77 -16.48
CA GLY A 114 17.47 18.05 -17.57
C GLY A 114 17.93 16.81 -18.37
N ALA A 115 17.33 15.64 -18.14
CA ALA A 115 17.57 14.46 -18.95
C ALA A 115 17.30 14.73 -20.44
N GLY A 116 18.08 14.08 -21.31
CA GLY A 116 17.97 14.22 -22.76
C GLY A 116 16.70 13.59 -23.36
N PHE A 117 15.76 13.13 -22.55
CA PHE A 117 14.51 12.51 -22.98
C PHE A 117 13.31 12.90 -22.12
N ARG A 118 12.12 12.65 -22.66
CA ARG A 118 10.82 12.81 -22.00
C ARG A 118 9.97 11.58 -22.24
N LEU A 119 9.14 11.21 -21.27
CA LEU A 119 8.15 10.14 -21.38
C LEU A 119 6.82 10.77 -21.78
N LEU A 120 6.40 10.63 -23.04
CA LEU A 120 5.16 11.19 -23.57
C LEU A 120 4.13 10.10 -23.80
N ILE A 121 2.92 10.25 -23.29
CA ILE A 121 1.85 9.26 -23.42
C ILE A 121 1.35 9.18 -24.87
N GLY A 122 1.25 7.95 -25.40
CA GLY A 122 0.84 7.67 -26.78
C GLY A 122 0.21 6.27 -26.91
N PRO A 123 -0.38 5.93 -28.06
CA PRO A 123 -1.11 4.68 -28.26
C PRO A 123 -0.17 3.48 -28.34
N PRO A 124 -0.49 2.30 -27.80
CA PRO A 124 -1.83 1.88 -27.41
C PRO A 124 -2.24 2.36 -26.02
N PHE A 125 -3.49 2.80 -25.90
CA PHE A 125 -4.05 3.27 -24.64
C PHE A 125 -4.75 2.15 -23.87
N GLY A 126 -4.72 2.21 -22.54
CA GLY A 126 -5.45 1.28 -21.69
C GLY A 126 -4.84 1.19 -20.30
N GLN A 127 -4.95 0.00 -19.70
CA GLN A 127 -4.31 -0.34 -18.43
C GLN A 127 -2.87 -0.74 -18.68
N GLU A 128 -1.95 -0.07 -18.00
CA GLU A 128 -0.51 -0.19 -18.19
C GLU A 128 0.18 -0.24 -16.83
N THR A 129 1.40 -0.77 -16.78
CA THR A 129 2.11 -0.99 -15.51
C THR A 129 3.55 -0.53 -15.62
N LEU A 130 4.03 0.24 -14.64
CA LEU A 130 5.45 0.46 -14.41
C LEU A 130 5.92 -0.40 -13.26
N LYS A 131 7.04 -1.10 -13.43
CA LYS A 131 7.66 -1.92 -12.39
C LYS A 131 9.10 -1.49 -12.17
N ALA A 132 9.40 -1.12 -10.94
CA ALA A 132 10.75 -0.86 -10.47
C ALA A 132 11.30 -2.12 -9.79
N ILE A 133 12.53 -2.48 -10.14
CA ILE A 133 13.30 -3.53 -9.49
C ILE A 133 14.58 -2.88 -8.96
N VAL A 134 14.87 -3.06 -7.69
CA VAL A 134 16.15 -2.66 -7.10
C VAL A 134 16.88 -3.90 -6.61
N SER A 135 18.11 -4.08 -7.06
CA SER A 135 18.97 -5.18 -6.64
C SER A 135 20.25 -4.66 -5.99
N ASP A 136 20.81 -5.43 -5.06
CA ASP A 136 22.08 -5.10 -4.38
C ASP A 136 23.30 -5.17 -5.31
N ARG A 137 23.16 -5.85 -6.44
CA ARG A 137 24.17 -6.01 -7.49
C ARG A 137 23.54 -5.90 -8.88
N PRO A 138 24.32 -5.56 -9.92
CA PRO A 138 23.81 -5.52 -11.28
C PRO A 138 23.25 -6.87 -11.73
N LEU A 139 22.11 -6.86 -12.42
CA LEU A 139 21.46 -8.05 -12.98
C LEU A 139 22.23 -8.49 -14.22
N LYS A 140 22.68 -9.74 -14.25
CA LYS A 140 23.54 -10.24 -15.33
C LYS A 140 22.75 -10.47 -16.62
N ASP A 141 21.54 -11.00 -16.49
CA ASP A 141 20.66 -11.28 -17.63
C ASP A 141 20.08 -9.99 -18.25
N LEU A 142 20.15 -8.87 -17.52
CA LEU A 142 19.82 -7.53 -18.01
C LEU A 142 21.10 -6.73 -18.24
N GLU A 143 21.91 -7.18 -19.21
CA GLU A 143 23.19 -6.55 -19.53
C GLU A 143 23.04 -5.06 -19.88
N MET A 144 23.65 -4.21 -19.05
CA MET A 144 23.62 -2.75 -19.19
C MET A 144 23.98 -2.27 -20.60
N LYS A 145 25.03 -2.84 -21.21
CA LYS A 145 25.44 -2.47 -22.58
C LYS A 145 24.34 -2.66 -23.61
N GLN A 146 23.49 -3.67 -23.44
CA GLN A 146 22.38 -3.91 -24.33
C GLN A 146 21.22 -2.97 -24.03
N LEU A 147 20.90 -2.74 -22.75
CA LEU A 147 19.84 -1.83 -22.33
C LEU A 147 20.10 -0.38 -22.78
N THR A 148 21.36 0.06 -22.72
CA THR A 148 21.77 1.43 -23.05
C THR A 148 22.18 1.62 -24.50
N SER A 149 22.03 0.59 -25.35
CA SER A 149 22.37 0.65 -26.78
C SER A 149 21.37 1.47 -27.60
N GLN A 150 20.14 1.65 -27.10
CA GLN A 150 19.08 2.44 -27.71
C GLN A 150 18.33 3.24 -26.64
N PRO A 151 17.59 4.31 -27.02
CA PRO A 151 16.87 5.14 -26.05
C PRO A 151 15.85 4.39 -25.19
N PHE A 152 15.15 3.41 -25.75
CA PHE A 152 14.20 2.58 -25.01
C PHE A 152 14.22 1.18 -25.63
N LYS A 153 14.86 0.23 -24.95
CA LYS A 153 14.97 -1.15 -25.45
C LYS A 153 13.68 -1.89 -25.13
N GLN A 154 13.01 -2.43 -26.15
CA GLN A 154 12.00 -3.47 -25.93
C GLN A 154 12.70 -4.73 -25.39
N VAL A 155 12.23 -5.23 -24.26
CA VAL A 155 12.78 -6.39 -23.57
C VAL A 155 11.86 -7.58 -23.74
N SER A 156 12.42 -8.78 -23.90
CA SER A 156 11.60 -9.98 -24.05
C SER A 156 11.20 -10.53 -22.69
N THR A 157 10.04 -11.20 -22.63
CA THR A 157 9.59 -11.92 -21.42
C THR A 157 10.60 -12.98 -20.97
N LYS A 158 11.41 -13.52 -21.89
CA LYS A 158 12.47 -14.49 -21.59
C LYS A 158 13.61 -13.84 -20.79
N ASP A 159 14.06 -12.67 -21.22
CA ASP A 159 15.16 -11.95 -20.56
C ASP A 159 14.76 -11.52 -19.14
N ILE A 160 13.52 -11.05 -19.00
CA ILE A 160 12.96 -10.70 -17.69
C ILE A 160 12.82 -11.94 -16.79
N LYS A 161 12.32 -13.07 -17.31
CA LYS A 161 12.26 -14.32 -16.55
C LYS A 161 13.63 -14.82 -16.11
N ALA A 162 14.65 -14.68 -16.96
CA ALA A 162 16.02 -15.07 -16.61
C ALA A 162 16.54 -14.21 -15.44
N ALA A 163 16.36 -12.89 -15.51
CA ALA A 163 16.68 -11.97 -14.41
C ALA A 163 15.95 -12.37 -13.11
N TYR A 164 14.66 -12.73 -13.19
CA TYR A 164 13.95 -13.22 -12.00
C TYR A 164 14.48 -14.56 -11.47
N VAL A 165 14.93 -15.48 -12.33
CA VAL A 165 15.56 -16.73 -11.89
C VAL A 165 16.88 -16.45 -11.17
N GLU A 166 17.69 -15.49 -11.65
CA GLU A 166 18.90 -15.02 -10.95
C GLU A 166 18.56 -14.50 -9.55
N LEU A 167 17.47 -13.74 -9.44
CA LEU A 167 17.01 -13.09 -8.22
C LEU A 167 16.38 -14.06 -7.20
N LYS A 168 15.67 -15.10 -7.66
CA LYS A 168 15.00 -16.09 -6.80
C LYS A 168 15.94 -16.81 -5.82
N GLY A 169 17.23 -16.96 -6.16
CA GLY A 169 18.19 -17.62 -5.30
C GLY A 169 18.59 -16.83 -4.04
N LYS A 170 18.25 -15.54 -3.96
CA LYS A 170 18.54 -14.65 -2.83
C LYS A 170 17.44 -13.59 -2.67
N PRO A 171 16.26 -13.96 -2.14
CA PRO A 171 15.14 -13.02 -2.04
C PRO A 171 15.50 -11.77 -1.21
N GLN A 172 16.36 -11.89 -0.22
CA GLN A 172 16.87 -10.77 0.60
C GLN A 172 17.78 -9.76 -0.14
N ALA A 173 18.19 -10.07 -1.38
CA ALA A 173 19.14 -9.27 -2.18
C ALA A 173 18.48 -8.30 -3.16
N TRP A 174 17.15 -8.34 -3.28
CA TRP A 174 16.42 -7.48 -4.20
C TRP A 174 15.02 -7.19 -3.69
N ALA A 175 14.42 -6.14 -4.21
CA ALA A 175 13.05 -5.77 -3.94
C ALA A 175 12.45 -5.14 -5.20
N GLU A 176 11.13 -5.06 -5.21
CA GLU A 176 10.38 -4.57 -6.36
C GLU A 176 9.12 -3.88 -5.89
N HIS A 177 8.61 -2.99 -6.75
CA HIS A 177 7.28 -2.41 -6.61
C HIS A 177 6.76 -2.11 -8.01
N TYR A 178 5.45 -2.05 -8.15
CA TYR A 178 4.82 -1.63 -9.38
C TYR A 178 3.74 -0.60 -9.12
N VAL A 179 3.42 0.17 -10.16
CA VAL A 179 2.30 1.10 -10.17
C VAL A 179 1.55 0.94 -11.48
N ASP A 180 0.24 0.75 -11.36
CA ASP A 180 -0.67 0.72 -12.51
C ASP A 180 -1.12 2.13 -12.85
N ILE A 181 -1.19 2.41 -14.15
CA ILE A 181 -1.70 3.67 -14.72
C ILE A 181 -2.77 3.38 -15.77
N GLU A 182 -3.67 4.34 -15.95
CA GLU A 182 -4.62 4.32 -17.05
C GLU A 182 -4.27 5.41 -18.07
N THR A 183 -4.01 5.02 -19.31
CA THR A 183 -3.78 5.95 -20.41
C THR A 183 -5.00 6.04 -21.31
N ARG A 184 -5.32 7.24 -21.80
CA ARG A 184 -6.52 7.52 -22.59
C ARG A 184 -6.20 8.36 -23.85
N PRO A 185 -6.91 8.15 -24.97
CA PRO A 185 -6.81 9.02 -26.14
C PRO A 185 -7.36 10.43 -25.85
N GLY A 186 -6.91 11.40 -26.65
CA GLY A 186 -7.45 12.77 -26.65
C GLY A 186 -6.86 13.68 -25.57
N THR A 187 -7.34 14.93 -25.52
CA THR A 187 -6.92 15.90 -24.50
C THR A 187 -7.86 15.76 -23.31
N GLY A 188 -7.39 15.22 -22.18
CA GLY A 188 -8.18 15.10 -20.95
C GLY A 188 -8.78 16.42 -20.46
N PRO A 189 -9.49 16.43 -19.32
CA PRO A 189 -10.06 17.65 -18.76
C PRO A 189 -8.96 18.71 -18.52
N GLY A 190 -8.92 19.70 -19.43
CA GLY A 190 -8.09 20.91 -19.51
C GLY A 190 -6.75 20.95 -18.76
N LYS A 191 -5.62 20.92 -19.49
CA LYS A 191 -4.40 21.65 -19.08
C LYS A 191 -4.40 23.03 -19.77
N PRO A 192 -4.25 24.16 -19.05
CA PRO A 192 -4.12 25.48 -19.64
C PRO A 192 -2.86 25.54 -20.52
N SER A 193 -2.97 26.04 -21.75
CA SER A 193 -1.79 26.20 -22.61
C SER A 193 -0.81 27.19 -21.97
N SER A 194 0.38 26.71 -21.60
CA SER A 194 1.51 27.56 -21.25
C SER A 194 1.99 28.30 -22.52
N LYS A 195 1.51 29.53 -22.70
CA LYS A 195 2.19 30.54 -23.51
C LYS A 195 2.52 31.72 -22.60
N ILE A 196 3.73 31.69 -22.04
CA ILE A 196 4.32 32.84 -21.35
C ILE A 196 4.50 33.97 -22.38
N LYS A 197 3.78 35.08 -22.23
CA LYS A 197 4.16 36.39 -22.76
C LYS A 197 4.38 37.35 -21.59
N PRO A 198 5.44 38.18 -21.63
CA PRO A 198 5.80 39.07 -20.51
C PRO A 198 4.79 40.23 -20.36
N PRO A 199 4.62 40.79 -19.15
CA PRO A 199 3.55 41.72 -18.86
C PRO A 199 3.88 43.14 -19.34
N VAL A 200 2.99 43.72 -20.14
CA VAL A 200 2.94 45.15 -20.41
C VAL A 200 1.71 45.72 -19.68
N LYS A 201 1.92 46.65 -18.74
CA LYS A 201 0.84 47.45 -18.12
C LYS A 201 0.38 48.53 -19.10
N PRO A 202 -0.94 48.76 -19.23
CA PRO A 202 -1.45 50.13 -19.12
C PRO A 202 -2.86 50.19 -18.44
N PRO A 203 -3.55 51.33 -18.34
CA PRO A 203 -3.72 52.12 -17.13
C PRO A 203 -5.11 52.01 -16.49
N VAL A 204 -5.19 52.43 -15.22
CA VAL A 204 -6.42 52.50 -14.41
C VAL A 204 -7.38 53.55 -14.94
N LYS A 205 -8.67 53.19 -15.08
CA LYS A 205 -9.82 54.13 -15.15
C LYS A 205 -10.87 53.73 -14.09
N PRO A 206 -11.64 54.70 -13.53
CA PRO A 206 -12.52 54.48 -12.38
C PRO A 206 -13.86 53.82 -12.75
N PRO A 207 -14.62 53.28 -11.77
CA PRO A 207 -15.71 52.34 -12.02
C PRO A 207 -16.99 53.06 -12.46
N VAL A 208 -17.62 52.55 -13.52
CA VAL A 208 -19.00 52.85 -13.90
C VAL A 208 -19.85 51.65 -13.50
N GLN A 209 -20.81 51.85 -12.58
CA GLN A 209 -21.85 50.87 -12.27
C GLN A 209 -22.93 50.90 -13.36
N LEU A 210 -23.25 49.73 -13.91
CA LEU A 210 -24.43 49.49 -14.73
C LEU A 210 -25.29 48.41 -14.05
N PRO A 211 -26.64 48.51 -14.06
CA PRO A 211 -27.51 47.62 -13.32
C PRO A 211 -27.86 46.33 -14.09
N GLY A 212 -27.89 45.22 -13.35
CA GLY A 212 -28.79 44.07 -13.53
C GLY A 212 -28.82 43.36 -14.89
N GLY A 213 -27.90 42.42 -15.10
CA GLY A 213 -28.05 41.34 -16.09
C GLY A 213 -28.07 39.97 -15.39
N PRO A 214 -28.79 38.97 -15.92
CA PRO A 214 -28.92 37.66 -15.28
C PRO A 214 -27.54 37.01 -15.11
N THR A 215 -27.25 36.56 -13.90
CA THR A 215 -26.07 35.77 -13.54
C THR A 215 -26.08 34.47 -14.34
N VAL A 216 -25.28 34.42 -15.41
CA VAL A 216 -24.89 33.15 -16.02
C VAL A 216 -23.92 32.51 -15.03
N GLN A 217 -24.41 31.52 -14.28
CA GLN A 217 -23.55 30.61 -13.54
C GLN A 217 -22.58 29.97 -14.54
N PRO A 218 -21.25 29.99 -14.28
CA PRO A 218 -20.34 29.16 -15.06
C PRO A 218 -20.83 27.71 -14.97
N PRO A 219 -20.74 26.93 -16.06
CA PRO A 219 -21.22 25.56 -16.05
C PRO A 219 -20.54 24.82 -14.89
N ASP A 220 -21.36 24.19 -14.04
CA ASP A 220 -20.87 23.30 -13.00
C ASP A 220 -19.85 22.36 -13.65
N GLY A 221 -18.61 22.42 -13.15
CA GLY A 221 -17.62 21.41 -13.51
C GLY A 221 -18.20 20.02 -13.21
N PRO A 222 -17.66 18.96 -13.82
CA PRO A 222 -18.07 17.60 -13.45
C PRO A 222 -18.04 17.46 -11.91
N PRO A 223 -19.03 16.82 -11.28
CA PRO A 223 -19.07 16.66 -9.84
C PRO A 223 -17.73 16.11 -9.37
N VAL A 224 -17.06 16.81 -8.45
CA VAL A 224 -15.89 16.24 -7.77
C VAL A 224 -16.44 15.08 -6.94
N GLU A 225 -16.26 13.85 -7.42
CA GLU A 225 -16.60 12.66 -6.65
C GLU A 225 -15.93 12.75 -5.28
N GLN A 226 -16.73 12.61 -4.22
CA GLN A 226 -16.17 12.57 -2.88
C GLN A 226 -15.27 11.33 -2.73
N PRO A 227 -14.15 11.42 -1.98
CA PRO A 227 -13.30 10.27 -1.71
C PRO A 227 -14.10 9.12 -1.09
N ARG A 228 -13.90 7.91 -1.60
CA ARG A 228 -14.58 6.71 -1.09
C ARG A 228 -13.95 6.25 0.23
N ARG A 229 -14.72 5.48 0.97
CA ARG A 229 -14.34 4.83 2.23
C ARG A 229 -14.66 3.35 2.09
N VAL A 230 -13.65 2.51 1.97
CA VAL A 230 -13.83 1.06 1.85
C VAL A 230 -13.15 0.34 3.02
N GLY A 231 -13.53 -0.90 3.31
CA GLY A 231 -12.89 -1.62 4.39
C GLY A 231 -12.87 -3.14 4.30
N LEU A 232 -11.94 -3.72 5.04
CA LEU A 232 -11.78 -5.15 5.26
C LEU A 232 -11.86 -5.43 6.75
N PHE A 233 -12.76 -6.30 7.15
CA PHE A 233 -13.02 -6.67 8.55
C PHE A 233 -12.82 -8.16 8.72
N ILE A 234 -11.77 -8.54 9.46
CA ILE A 234 -11.31 -9.91 9.63
C ILE A 234 -11.59 -10.32 11.07
N GLY A 235 -12.27 -11.45 11.25
CA GLY A 235 -12.69 -11.94 12.57
C GLY A 235 -12.59 -13.45 12.67
N ILE A 236 -11.66 -13.95 13.48
CA ILE A 236 -11.36 -15.40 13.53
C ILE A 236 -11.59 -15.93 14.93
N SER A 237 -12.61 -16.76 15.09
CA SER A 237 -12.93 -17.45 16.34
C SER A 237 -12.72 -18.95 16.28
N ASP A 238 -12.87 -19.55 15.10
CA ASP A 238 -12.71 -20.99 14.87
C ASP A 238 -11.48 -21.27 14.00
N PHE A 239 -10.46 -21.94 14.53
CA PHE A 239 -9.18 -22.22 13.87
C PHE A 239 -9.10 -23.67 13.36
N ALA A 240 -8.55 -23.86 12.16
CA ALA A 240 -8.45 -25.19 11.55
C ALA A 240 -7.47 -26.12 12.27
N ASP A 241 -6.37 -25.57 12.78
CA ASP A 241 -5.40 -26.31 13.58
C ASP A 241 -5.92 -26.46 15.01
N GLY A 242 -6.28 -27.69 15.41
CA GLY A 242 -6.77 -27.98 16.76
C GLY A 242 -5.73 -27.76 17.88
N ALA A 243 -4.47 -27.46 17.54
CA ALA A 243 -3.47 -26.98 18.50
C ALA A 243 -3.63 -25.48 18.82
N ILE A 244 -4.32 -24.74 17.97
CA ILE A 244 -4.71 -23.35 18.18
C ILE A 244 -6.06 -23.34 18.90
N ARG A 245 -6.17 -22.54 19.95
CA ARG A 245 -7.40 -22.46 20.73
C ARG A 245 -8.39 -21.55 20.02
N ASP A 246 -9.66 -21.95 20.02
CA ASP A 246 -10.74 -21.08 19.56
C ASP A 246 -10.96 -19.86 20.48
N LEU A 247 -11.33 -18.75 19.84
CA LEU A 247 -11.88 -17.56 20.48
C LEU A 247 -13.41 -17.61 20.41
N LYS A 248 -14.09 -16.67 21.07
CA LYS A 248 -15.55 -16.71 21.26
C LYS A 248 -16.30 -15.61 20.53
N VAL A 249 -15.64 -14.48 20.29
CA VAL A 249 -16.33 -13.26 19.83
C VAL A 249 -15.66 -12.55 18.67
N SER A 250 -14.51 -13.03 18.19
CA SER A 250 -13.71 -12.30 17.20
C SER A 250 -14.37 -12.22 15.81
N ASP A 251 -15.14 -13.24 15.43
CA ASP A 251 -16.01 -13.18 14.24
C ASP A 251 -17.13 -12.13 14.38
N ARG A 252 -17.74 -12.04 15.56
CA ARG A 252 -18.73 -11.01 15.90
C ARG A 252 -18.14 -9.61 15.98
N ASP A 253 -16.90 -9.48 16.44
CA ASP A 253 -16.17 -8.21 16.43
C ASP A 253 -16.06 -7.64 15.02
N ALA A 254 -15.63 -8.46 14.06
CA ALA A 254 -15.51 -8.04 12.66
C ALA A 254 -16.86 -7.63 12.07
N GLN A 255 -17.91 -8.40 12.35
CA GLN A 255 -19.26 -8.09 11.90
C GLN A 255 -19.77 -6.77 12.51
N ALA A 256 -19.63 -6.59 13.83
CA ALA A 256 -20.08 -5.38 14.52
C ALA A 256 -19.35 -4.12 14.05
N MET A 257 -18.04 -4.22 13.82
CA MET A 257 -17.24 -3.14 13.26
C MET A 257 -17.66 -2.79 11.83
N ALA A 258 -17.87 -3.79 10.97
CA ALA A 258 -18.33 -3.55 9.60
C ALA A 258 -19.71 -2.88 9.60
N ASP A 259 -20.63 -3.35 10.44
CA ASP A 259 -22.00 -2.84 10.50
C ASP A 259 -22.07 -1.39 11.00
N VAL A 260 -21.38 -1.07 12.10
CA VAL A 260 -21.34 0.32 12.60
C VAL A 260 -20.65 1.26 11.62
N MET A 261 -19.61 0.79 10.92
CA MET A 261 -18.91 1.59 9.92
C MET A 261 -19.81 1.90 8.72
N ARG A 262 -20.60 0.92 8.25
CA ARG A 262 -21.62 1.13 7.21
C ARG A 262 -22.71 2.09 7.65
N SER A 263 -23.28 1.90 8.84
CA SER A 263 -24.44 2.66 9.29
C SER A 263 -24.10 4.10 9.69
N ASN A 264 -22.95 4.31 10.32
CA ASN A 264 -22.64 5.59 10.97
C ASN A 264 -21.41 6.28 10.38
N CYS A 265 -20.51 5.55 9.72
CA CYS A 265 -19.21 6.07 9.30
C CYS A 265 -19.05 6.26 7.79
N ARG A 266 -20.17 6.24 7.06
CA ARG A 266 -20.20 6.38 5.59
C ARG A 266 -19.25 5.42 4.88
N LEU A 267 -19.21 4.17 5.31
CA LEU A 267 -18.46 3.16 4.61
C LEU A 267 -19.21 2.76 3.33
N ASP A 268 -18.60 2.98 2.17
CA ASP A 268 -19.18 2.74 0.86
C ASP A 268 -19.18 1.25 0.49
N ASP A 269 -18.12 0.52 0.87
CA ASP A 269 -18.00 -0.92 0.62
C ASP A 269 -17.25 -1.61 1.76
N ALA A 270 -17.58 -2.88 2.01
CA ALA A 270 -16.95 -3.67 3.06
C ALA A 270 -16.85 -5.15 2.70
N ILE A 271 -15.64 -5.66 2.78
CA ILE A 271 -15.32 -7.08 2.75
C ILE A 271 -15.26 -7.56 4.20
N VAL A 272 -16.01 -8.61 4.53
CA VAL A 272 -16.00 -9.21 5.87
C VAL A 272 -15.56 -10.66 5.70
N LEU A 273 -14.44 -11.03 6.33
CA LEU A 273 -13.91 -12.38 6.32
C LEU A 273 -13.96 -12.93 7.75
N THR A 274 -14.85 -13.90 7.98
CA THR A 274 -14.96 -14.55 9.29
C THR A 274 -14.67 -16.04 9.23
N ASN A 275 -14.02 -16.56 10.28
CA ASN A 275 -13.71 -17.98 10.45
C ASN A 275 -13.14 -18.59 9.16
N GLN A 276 -13.76 -19.63 8.59
CA GLN A 276 -13.26 -20.35 7.41
C GLN A 276 -13.02 -19.46 6.18
N GLN A 277 -13.61 -18.27 6.13
CA GLN A 277 -13.37 -17.31 5.03
C GLN A 277 -12.06 -16.54 5.21
N ALA A 278 -11.56 -16.41 6.44
CA ALA A 278 -10.36 -15.67 6.79
C ALA A 278 -9.08 -16.53 6.70
N SER A 279 -8.93 -17.27 5.60
CA SER A 279 -7.68 -17.93 5.26
C SER A 279 -6.62 -16.91 4.83
N LEU A 280 -5.34 -17.25 4.98
CA LEU A 280 -4.22 -16.37 4.57
C LEU A 280 -4.36 -15.91 3.11
N ALA A 281 -4.72 -16.84 2.22
CA ALA A 281 -4.91 -16.55 0.80
C ALA A 281 -6.08 -15.59 0.53
N ASN A 282 -7.20 -15.74 1.25
CA ASN A 282 -8.35 -14.85 1.08
C ASN A 282 -8.06 -13.45 1.64
N ILE A 283 -7.34 -13.37 2.75
CA ILE A 283 -6.89 -12.09 3.33
C ILE A 283 -5.96 -11.37 2.35
N GLN A 284 -4.98 -12.07 1.78
CA GLN A 284 -4.09 -11.53 0.75
C GLN A 284 -4.89 -11.02 -0.45
N GLN A 285 -5.82 -11.83 -0.96
CA GLN A 285 -6.67 -11.45 -2.09
C GLN A 285 -7.49 -10.20 -1.77
N ALA A 286 -8.06 -10.12 -0.57
CA ALA A 286 -8.83 -8.97 -0.15
C ALA A 286 -7.98 -7.69 -0.16
N ILE A 287 -6.77 -7.72 0.40
CA ILE A 287 -5.90 -6.54 0.49
C ILE A 287 -5.32 -6.17 -0.87
N CYS A 288 -4.62 -7.11 -1.53
CA CYS A 288 -3.83 -6.82 -2.72
C CYS A 288 -4.68 -6.68 -4.00
N GLN A 289 -5.90 -7.22 -4.03
CA GLN A 289 -6.73 -7.22 -5.25
C GLN A 289 -8.07 -6.53 -5.07
N GLN A 290 -8.82 -6.83 -4.00
CA GLN A 290 -10.18 -6.33 -3.87
C GLN A 290 -10.18 -4.88 -3.39
N LEU A 291 -9.45 -4.55 -2.32
CA LEU A 291 -9.34 -3.18 -1.81
C LEU A 291 -8.68 -2.26 -2.84
N THR A 292 -7.63 -2.71 -3.52
CA THR A 292 -6.98 -1.96 -4.61
C THR A 292 -7.92 -1.68 -5.78
N ALA A 293 -8.78 -2.63 -6.15
CA ALA A 293 -9.78 -2.44 -7.21
C ALA A 293 -11.00 -1.60 -6.78
N GLN A 294 -11.35 -1.60 -5.49
CA GLN A 294 -12.51 -0.88 -4.96
C GLN A 294 -12.19 0.56 -4.52
N SER A 295 -10.92 0.96 -4.52
CA SER A 295 -10.50 2.30 -4.11
C SER A 295 -9.46 2.87 -5.06
N ARG A 296 -9.25 4.18 -5.01
CA ARG A 296 -8.22 4.90 -5.74
C ARG A 296 -7.38 5.77 -4.80
N PRO A 297 -6.20 6.25 -5.22
CA PRO A 297 -5.49 7.28 -4.47
C PRO A 297 -6.41 8.43 -4.03
N GLY A 298 -6.25 8.87 -2.78
CA GLY A 298 -7.11 9.86 -2.11
C GLY A 298 -8.28 9.26 -1.31
N ASP A 299 -8.68 8.01 -1.57
CA ASP A 299 -9.71 7.32 -0.79
C ASP A 299 -9.18 6.88 0.59
N THR A 300 -10.09 6.44 1.46
CA THR A 300 -9.74 5.88 2.78
C THR A 300 -10.04 4.39 2.84
N VAL A 301 -9.09 3.61 3.33
CA VAL A 301 -9.19 2.16 3.53
C VAL A 301 -9.09 1.84 5.01
N PHE A 302 -10.07 1.11 5.52
CA PHE A 302 -10.09 0.61 6.90
C PHE A 302 -9.81 -0.89 6.92
N ILE A 303 -8.80 -1.33 7.67
CA ILE A 303 -8.52 -2.74 7.89
C ILE A 303 -8.68 -3.01 9.38
N PHE A 304 -9.62 -3.86 9.74
CA PHE A 304 -9.87 -4.28 11.10
C PHE A 304 -9.55 -5.77 11.24
N TRP A 305 -8.81 -6.15 12.27
CA TRP A 305 -8.50 -7.53 12.60
C TRP A 305 -8.88 -7.83 14.05
N SER A 306 -9.66 -8.88 14.27
CA SER A 306 -9.90 -9.48 15.58
C SER A 306 -9.58 -10.97 15.52
N GLY A 307 -8.69 -11.43 16.39
CA GLY A 307 -8.25 -12.82 16.42
C GLY A 307 -6.99 -13.02 17.25
N HIS A 308 -6.27 -14.12 16.98
CA HIS A 308 -5.00 -14.39 17.63
C HIS A 308 -3.85 -13.58 17.02
N GLY A 309 -2.95 -13.13 17.90
CA GLY A 309 -1.63 -12.58 17.58
C GLY A 309 -0.56 -13.24 18.47
N ALA A 310 0.65 -13.39 17.95
CA ALA A 310 1.77 -14.02 18.66
C ALA A 310 3.14 -13.53 18.16
N ARG A 311 4.22 -14.04 18.77
CA ARG A 311 5.62 -13.73 18.45
C ARG A 311 6.38 -15.01 18.13
N CYS A 312 7.35 -14.97 17.23
CA CYS A 312 8.35 -16.02 16.99
C CYS A 312 9.75 -15.40 16.95
N ALA A 313 10.81 -16.21 16.99
CA ALA A 313 12.17 -15.68 16.88
C ALA A 313 12.39 -15.03 15.49
N ASP A 314 13.04 -13.88 15.47
CA ASP A 314 13.34 -13.10 14.26
C ASP A 314 14.10 -13.95 13.21
N THR A 315 13.61 -13.88 11.97
CA THR A 315 14.11 -14.66 10.84
C THR A 315 15.02 -13.89 9.88
N ASN A 316 15.06 -12.55 9.94
CA ASN A 316 15.75 -11.69 8.96
C ASN A 316 16.80 -10.74 9.61
N GLY A 317 16.78 -10.57 10.93
CA GLY A 317 17.69 -9.74 11.72
C GLY A 317 17.38 -8.24 11.73
N ASP A 318 16.18 -7.81 11.36
CA ASP A 318 15.80 -6.40 11.26
C ASP A 318 15.15 -5.82 12.53
N GLU A 319 14.73 -6.68 13.46
CA GLU A 319 14.16 -6.27 14.73
C GLU A 319 15.20 -6.10 15.85
N LYS A 320 14.98 -5.10 16.72
CA LYS A 320 15.91 -4.78 17.82
C LYS A 320 15.79 -5.71 19.02
N ASP A 321 14.66 -6.35 19.21
CA ASP A 321 14.41 -7.30 20.30
C ASP A 321 14.40 -8.77 19.84
N GLY A 322 14.44 -8.99 18.52
CA GLY A 322 14.72 -10.28 17.90
C GLY A 322 13.51 -11.22 17.84
N TYR A 323 12.29 -10.70 17.67
CA TYR A 323 11.08 -11.51 17.65
C TYR A 323 9.99 -11.06 16.65
N ASP A 324 9.97 -11.63 15.44
CA ASP A 324 8.89 -11.40 14.47
C ASP A 324 7.51 -11.59 15.10
N GLU A 325 6.63 -10.63 14.85
CA GLU A 325 5.25 -10.66 15.29
C GLU A 325 4.31 -11.08 14.15
N TYR A 326 3.29 -11.87 14.48
CA TYR A 326 2.39 -12.40 13.47
C TYR A 326 0.93 -12.44 13.90
N LEU A 327 0.06 -12.24 12.92
CA LEU A 327 -1.37 -12.50 12.99
C LEU A 327 -1.63 -13.94 12.54
N VAL A 328 -2.64 -14.56 13.14
CA VAL A 328 -2.96 -15.97 12.91
C VAL A 328 -4.20 -16.06 12.00
N PRO A 329 -4.05 -16.39 10.71
CA PRO A 329 -5.17 -16.68 9.83
C PRO A 329 -5.92 -17.93 10.27
N GLN A 330 -7.11 -18.16 9.73
CA GLN A 330 -7.92 -19.31 10.13
C GLN A 330 -7.26 -20.66 9.81
N ASP A 331 -6.51 -20.73 8.71
CA ASP A 331 -5.73 -21.88 8.26
C ASP A 331 -4.27 -21.86 8.75
N GLY A 332 -3.94 -20.98 9.69
CA GLY A 332 -2.63 -20.92 10.35
C GLY A 332 -2.33 -22.22 11.09
N ARG A 333 -1.08 -22.66 11.06
CA ARG A 333 -0.60 -23.88 11.72
C ARG A 333 0.64 -23.62 12.56
N LEU A 334 0.63 -24.11 13.81
CA LEU A 334 1.75 -23.89 14.73
C LEU A 334 3.03 -24.65 14.33
N ASP A 335 2.90 -25.69 13.50
CA ASP A 335 4.02 -26.46 12.97
C ASP A 335 4.61 -25.88 11.67
N ASP A 336 3.99 -24.84 11.09
CA ASP A 336 4.37 -24.22 9.82
C ASP A 336 4.15 -22.70 9.82
N VAL A 337 4.71 -22.03 10.82
CA VAL A 337 4.46 -20.60 11.08
C VAL A 337 4.86 -19.72 9.90
N GLN A 338 6.04 -19.96 9.32
CA GLN A 338 6.59 -19.12 8.24
C GLN A 338 5.73 -19.10 6.98
N ASN A 339 4.96 -20.17 6.70
CA ASN A 339 4.16 -20.26 5.47
C ASN A 339 2.66 -20.07 5.71
N THR A 340 2.20 -20.13 6.95
CA THR A 340 0.75 -20.13 7.27
C THR A 340 0.32 -18.99 8.18
N MET A 341 1.25 -18.27 8.79
CA MET A 341 0.96 -17.06 9.57
C MET A 341 1.17 -15.81 8.73
N LEU A 342 0.49 -14.73 9.10
CA LEU A 342 0.71 -13.41 8.51
C LEU A 342 1.72 -12.65 9.37
N ILE A 343 2.98 -12.73 8.99
CA ILE A 343 4.07 -11.94 9.60
C ILE A 343 3.94 -10.47 9.19
N ASP A 344 4.40 -9.58 10.06
CA ASP A 344 4.45 -8.13 9.87
C ASP A 344 5.07 -7.68 8.54
N ASP A 345 6.25 -8.20 8.19
CA ASP A 345 6.96 -7.93 6.91
C ASP A 345 6.07 -8.18 5.69
N THR A 346 5.25 -9.22 5.77
CA THR A 346 4.31 -9.58 4.70
C THR A 346 3.10 -8.66 4.72
N PHE A 347 2.60 -8.33 5.91
CA PHE A 347 1.49 -7.43 6.05
C PHE A 347 1.84 -6.01 5.62
N GLY A 348 2.99 -5.46 6.03
CA GLY A 348 3.53 -4.17 5.61
C GLY A 348 3.62 -4.04 4.10
N ARG A 349 4.09 -5.08 3.41
CA ARG A 349 4.06 -5.15 1.93
C ARG A 349 2.66 -5.13 1.35
N TRP A 350 1.71 -5.88 1.91
CA TRP A 350 0.34 -5.83 1.43
C TRP A 350 -0.31 -4.45 1.66
N ILE A 351 0.03 -3.77 2.76
CA ILE A 351 -0.39 -2.39 3.02
C ILE A 351 0.23 -1.43 2.00
N GLN A 352 1.45 -1.68 1.53
CA GLN A 352 2.08 -0.88 0.48
C GLN A 352 1.30 -0.90 -0.83
N GLU A 353 0.59 -1.99 -1.17
CA GLU A 353 -0.29 -2.04 -2.36
C GLU A 353 -1.44 -1.01 -2.28
N LEU A 354 -1.76 -0.50 -1.09
CA LEU A 354 -2.80 0.51 -0.85
C LEU A 354 -2.24 1.94 -0.85
N ASP A 355 -1.07 2.12 -1.44
CA ASP A 355 -0.44 3.41 -1.55
C ASP A 355 -1.30 4.48 -2.27
N GLY A 356 -1.07 5.74 -1.91
CA GLY A 356 -1.87 6.88 -2.31
C GLY A 356 -3.19 7.02 -1.55
N ARG A 357 -3.63 6.00 -0.79
CA ARG A 357 -4.83 6.04 0.04
C ARG A 357 -4.48 6.35 1.50
N LYS A 358 -5.49 6.80 2.26
CA LYS A 358 -5.41 6.86 3.72
C LYS A 358 -5.71 5.49 4.30
N VAL A 359 -4.76 4.83 4.93
CA VAL A 359 -4.94 3.47 5.47
C VAL A 359 -5.04 3.51 6.98
N VAL A 360 -6.12 2.97 7.53
CA VAL A 360 -6.30 2.81 8.98
C VAL A 360 -6.33 1.33 9.30
N VAL A 361 -5.34 0.85 10.05
CA VAL A 361 -5.29 -0.52 10.56
C VAL A 361 -5.69 -0.51 12.04
N ILE A 362 -6.62 -1.38 12.43
CA ILE A 362 -7.06 -1.56 13.81
C ILE A 362 -6.92 -3.04 14.16
N LEU A 363 -6.09 -3.34 15.15
CA LEU A 363 -5.79 -4.70 15.59
C LEU A 363 -6.35 -4.92 17.00
N ASP A 364 -7.29 -5.85 17.13
CA ASP A 364 -7.81 -6.36 18.40
C ASP A 364 -7.27 -7.78 18.65
N THR A 365 -5.98 -7.86 19.01
CA THR A 365 -5.20 -9.10 19.17
C THR A 365 -4.30 -9.03 20.41
N CYS A 366 -3.90 -10.16 21.01
CA CYS A 366 -2.85 -10.15 22.05
C CYS A 366 -1.44 -10.16 21.46
N HIS A 367 -0.47 -9.73 22.27
CA HIS A 367 0.94 -9.70 21.89
C HIS A 367 1.87 -10.49 22.83
N SER A 368 1.46 -10.76 24.08
CA SER A 368 2.32 -11.40 25.09
C SER A 368 2.11 -12.91 25.33
N GLY A 369 1.36 -13.60 24.44
CA GLY A 369 1.17 -15.06 24.54
C GLY A 369 0.30 -15.50 25.74
N GLY A 370 -0.83 -14.82 25.93
CA GLY A 370 -1.81 -15.14 26.97
C GLY A 370 -2.23 -16.61 27.01
N GLN A 371 -2.40 -17.16 28.21
CA GLN A 371 -2.71 -18.58 28.47
C GLN A 371 -4.15 -18.81 28.94
N ASN A 372 -4.90 -17.74 29.25
CA ASN A 372 -6.27 -17.85 29.73
C ASN A 372 -7.30 -17.86 28.60
N ALA A 373 -8.45 -18.50 28.84
CA ALA A 373 -9.52 -18.66 27.85
C ALA A 373 -10.18 -17.35 27.38
N GLN A 374 -9.95 -16.23 28.09
CA GLN A 374 -10.44 -14.89 27.71
C GLN A 374 -9.38 -14.02 27.01
N GLU A 375 -8.14 -14.49 26.90
CA GLU A 375 -7.03 -13.76 26.28
C GLU A 375 -6.90 -14.16 24.80
N LYS A 376 -6.58 -13.23 23.92
CA LYS A 376 -6.34 -13.50 22.48
C LYS A 376 -4.90 -13.89 22.12
N GLY A 377 -4.10 -14.39 23.06
CA GLY A 377 -2.68 -14.73 22.82
C GLY A 377 -2.47 -16.20 22.56
N ILE A 378 -1.40 -16.55 21.84
CA ILE A 378 -0.92 -17.93 21.73
C ILE A 378 0.51 -18.01 22.24
N TYR A 379 0.80 -19.04 23.04
CA TYR A 379 2.16 -19.43 23.44
C TYR A 379 2.42 -20.87 22.99
N SER A 380 3.51 -21.11 22.27
CA SER A 380 3.97 -22.47 21.94
C SER A 380 5.47 -22.60 22.12
N LYS A 381 5.89 -23.64 22.85
CA LYS A 381 7.32 -24.01 23.00
C LYS A 381 7.98 -24.33 21.66
N ALA A 382 7.21 -24.70 20.63
CA ALA A 382 7.73 -24.94 19.29
C ALA A 382 8.18 -23.63 18.59
N LEU A 383 7.69 -22.47 19.04
CA LEU A 383 8.03 -21.15 18.49
C LEU A 383 9.33 -20.56 19.05
N GLY A 384 10.00 -21.26 19.98
CA GLY A 384 11.31 -20.84 20.50
C GLY A 384 11.33 -19.60 21.38
N VAL A 385 10.17 -19.05 21.77
CA VAL A 385 10.07 -17.83 22.59
C VAL A 385 10.07 -18.18 24.08
N ASP A 386 11.20 -17.97 24.75
CA ASP A 386 11.33 -18.12 26.20
C ASP A 386 10.77 -16.87 26.92
N GLN A 387 9.55 -17.00 27.46
CA GLN A 387 8.83 -16.07 28.35
C GLN A 387 8.67 -14.60 27.88
N PRO A 388 7.54 -13.94 28.22
CA PRO A 388 7.38 -12.52 27.94
C PRO A 388 8.47 -11.71 28.65
N HIS A 389 9.32 -11.03 27.89
CA HIS A 389 10.26 -10.06 28.44
C HIS A 389 9.46 -8.89 29.02
N VAL A 390 9.40 -8.82 30.35
CA VAL A 390 8.81 -7.69 31.08
C VAL A 390 9.78 -6.53 31.01
N GLY A 391 9.56 -5.60 30.07
CA GLY A 391 10.48 -4.47 29.92
C GLY A 391 10.12 -3.45 28.86
N GLY A 392 8.94 -2.82 28.92
CA GLY A 392 8.68 -1.51 28.29
C GLY A 392 8.91 -1.37 26.78
N VAL A 393 9.10 -2.48 26.05
CA VAL A 393 9.29 -2.48 24.59
C VAL A 393 7.98 -2.06 23.93
N ARG A 394 8.07 -1.13 22.98
CA ARG A 394 6.90 -0.69 22.20
C ARG A 394 6.50 -1.81 21.25
N PHE A 395 5.20 -1.91 21.00
CA PHE A 395 4.65 -2.79 19.97
C PHE A 395 5.17 -2.36 18.59
N ASP A 396 5.87 -3.26 17.89
CA ASP A 396 6.61 -2.97 16.65
C ASP A 396 6.03 -3.67 15.41
N PHE A 397 5.04 -4.58 15.57
CA PHE A 397 4.32 -5.37 14.54
C PHE A 397 3.92 -4.64 13.25
N LEU A 398 3.97 -3.30 13.25
CA LEU A 398 4.04 -2.51 12.04
C LEU A 398 4.79 -1.18 12.28
N ASP A 399 5.36 -0.85 13.45
CA ASP A 399 5.96 0.49 13.68
C ASP A 399 7.25 0.65 12.86
N GLY A 400 8.15 -0.34 12.90
CA GLY A 400 9.37 -0.41 12.12
C GLY A 400 9.05 -0.41 10.64
N ASP A 401 8.13 -1.27 10.22
CA ASP A 401 7.66 -1.34 8.84
C ASP A 401 6.88 -0.10 8.36
N LEU A 402 6.13 0.58 9.23
CA LEU A 402 5.48 1.85 8.91
C LEU A 402 6.49 2.99 8.82
N GLN A 403 7.53 2.98 9.64
CA GLN A 403 8.64 3.93 9.54
C GLN A 403 9.44 3.73 8.25
N ARG A 404 9.72 2.47 7.92
CA ARG A 404 10.33 2.01 6.67
C ARG A 404 9.51 2.40 5.44
N THR A 405 8.21 2.11 5.44
CA THR A 405 7.29 2.48 4.36
C THR A 405 7.11 4.01 4.26
N LYS A 406 7.18 4.75 5.37
CA LYS A 406 7.18 6.22 5.37
C LYS A 406 8.43 6.80 4.70
N ASP A 407 9.61 6.22 4.92
CA ASP A 407 10.86 6.67 4.30
C ASP A 407 10.86 6.46 2.78
N ILE A 408 10.14 5.44 2.30
CA ILE A 408 9.94 5.22 0.86
C ILE A 408 8.72 5.97 0.30
N GLY A 409 7.75 6.41 1.10
CA GLY A 409 6.71 7.35 0.65
C GLY A 409 5.26 7.06 1.07
N GLN A 410 4.96 5.97 1.80
CA GLN A 410 3.62 5.67 2.33
C GLN A 410 3.29 6.65 3.46
N LYS A 411 2.75 7.82 3.12
CA LYS A 411 2.66 8.98 4.04
C LYS A 411 1.35 9.07 4.83
N GLU A 412 0.38 8.20 4.60
CA GLU A 412 -0.98 8.35 5.14
C GLU A 412 -1.51 7.08 5.81
N THR A 413 -0.74 6.51 6.74
CA THR A 413 -1.16 5.31 7.49
C THR A 413 -1.28 5.58 8.99
N ALA A 414 -2.29 5.01 9.62
CA ALA A 414 -2.45 4.96 11.07
C ALA A 414 -2.73 3.52 11.54
N LEU A 415 -2.13 3.14 12.67
CA LEU A 415 -2.29 1.84 13.31
C LEU A 415 -2.77 2.03 14.75
N MET A 416 -3.91 1.42 15.08
CA MET A 416 -4.37 1.27 16.46
C MET A 416 -4.30 -0.19 16.88
N ALA A 417 -3.65 -0.48 17.99
CA ALA A 417 -3.62 -1.81 18.60
C ALA A 417 -4.34 -1.80 19.95
N SER A 418 -4.95 -2.94 20.30
CA SER A 418 -5.76 -3.10 21.51
C SER A 418 -4.97 -3.15 22.80
N SER A 419 -3.67 -3.45 22.76
CA SER A 419 -2.81 -3.53 23.95
C SER A 419 -1.36 -3.17 23.64
N MET A 420 -0.57 -2.84 24.67
CA MET A 420 0.89 -2.74 24.54
C MET A 420 1.52 -4.14 24.35
N ALA A 421 2.77 -4.20 23.88
CA ALA A 421 3.47 -5.47 23.58
C ALA A 421 3.51 -6.47 24.74
N ALA A 422 3.69 -5.97 25.98
CA ALA A 422 3.72 -6.82 27.19
C ALA A 422 2.33 -7.14 27.77
N GLN A 423 1.25 -6.62 27.17
CA GLN A 423 -0.12 -6.76 27.64
C GLN A 423 -0.93 -7.72 26.77
N VAL A 424 -2.05 -8.16 27.32
CA VAL A 424 -3.03 -9.01 26.64
C VAL A 424 -4.27 -8.20 26.28
N SER A 425 -4.94 -8.64 25.23
CA SER A 425 -6.24 -8.18 24.75
C SER A 425 -7.34 -9.15 25.16
N PHE A 426 -8.40 -8.62 25.76
CA PHE A 426 -9.45 -9.43 26.39
C PHE A 426 -10.76 -9.43 25.61
N GLU A 427 -11.36 -10.62 25.52
CA GLU A 427 -12.80 -10.76 25.26
C GLU A 427 -13.59 -10.33 26.51
N ARG A 428 -14.69 -9.59 26.32
CA ARG A 428 -15.52 -9.16 27.45
C ARG A 428 -16.13 -10.34 28.19
N ARG A 429 -16.36 -10.18 29.49
CA ARG A 429 -17.06 -11.18 30.33
C ARG A 429 -18.50 -11.41 29.91
N GLU A 430 -19.13 -10.39 29.33
CA GLU A 430 -20.48 -10.48 28.77
C GLU A 430 -20.55 -11.41 27.56
N GLY A 431 -19.41 -11.70 26.93
CA GLY A 431 -19.31 -12.61 25.79
C GLY A 431 -20.01 -12.07 24.54
N ASP A 432 -20.20 -10.76 24.44
CA ASP A 432 -20.79 -10.05 23.31
C ASP A 432 -19.74 -9.66 22.26
N LEU A 433 -18.70 -8.95 22.68
CA LEU A 433 -17.61 -8.42 21.87
C LEU A 433 -16.29 -8.41 22.67
N SER A 434 -15.18 -8.11 22.01
CA SER A 434 -13.91 -7.84 22.66
C SER A 434 -13.86 -6.46 23.29
N THR A 435 -12.98 -6.26 24.27
CA THR A 435 -12.99 -5.04 25.10
C THR A 435 -12.72 -3.79 24.26
N LEU A 436 -11.67 -3.79 23.42
CA LEU A 436 -11.39 -2.65 22.52
C LEU A 436 -12.55 -2.49 21.54
N THR A 437 -12.94 -3.58 20.86
CA THR A 437 -13.99 -3.55 19.83
C THR A 437 -15.30 -3.00 20.36
N TYR A 438 -15.77 -3.44 21.53
CA TYR A 438 -17.01 -2.95 22.12
C TYR A 438 -17.00 -1.43 22.28
N PHE A 439 -15.97 -0.88 22.92
CA PHE A 439 -15.93 0.56 23.21
C PHE A 439 -15.76 1.38 21.93
N LEU A 440 -15.04 0.84 20.94
CA LEU A 440 -14.92 1.49 19.65
C LEU A 440 -16.26 1.49 18.90
N VAL A 441 -16.95 0.35 18.83
CA VAL A 441 -18.29 0.25 18.22
C VAL A 441 -19.28 1.21 18.91
N ASP A 442 -19.29 1.27 20.25
CA ASP A 442 -20.13 2.20 21.01
C ASP A 442 -19.85 3.66 20.64
N GLN A 443 -18.58 4.05 20.60
CA GLN A 443 -18.18 5.40 20.19
C GLN A 443 -18.58 5.71 18.74
N LEU A 444 -18.41 4.77 17.81
CA LEU A 444 -18.80 4.93 16.40
C LEU A 444 -20.32 4.98 16.22
N GLY A 445 -21.08 4.31 17.08
CA GLY A 445 -22.55 4.34 17.13
C GLY A 445 -23.15 5.68 17.57
N GLY A 446 -22.37 6.55 18.20
CA GLY A 446 -22.79 7.88 18.62
C GLY A 446 -23.10 8.89 17.50
N ALA A 447 -23.26 10.16 17.86
CA ALA A 447 -23.56 11.27 16.95
C ALA A 447 -22.39 12.27 16.81
N GLY A 448 -22.33 12.97 15.68
CA GLY A 448 -21.33 14.01 15.38
C GLY A 448 -19.99 13.47 14.89
N SER A 449 -19.11 14.30 14.35
CA SER A 449 -17.82 13.83 13.82
C SER A 449 -16.93 13.20 14.89
N LEU A 450 -16.22 12.11 14.57
CA LEU A 450 -15.24 11.46 15.44
C LEU A 450 -13.94 11.21 14.68
N THR A 451 -12.84 11.76 15.18
CA THR A 451 -11.49 11.52 14.63
C THR A 451 -10.84 10.31 15.30
N LEU A 452 -9.91 9.67 14.60
CA LEU A 452 -9.13 8.55 15.12
C LEU A 452 -8.38 8.90 16.43
N PRO A 453 -7.66 10.04 16.53
CA PRO A 453 -7.03 10.44 17.79
C PRO A 453 -8.03 10.69 18.93
N ALA A 454 -9.20 11.27 18.65
CA ALA A 454 -10.21 11.51 19.68
C ALA A 454 -10.82 10.21 20.20
N ALA A 455 -11.11 9.27 19.28
CA ALA A 455 -11.59 7.94 19.65
C ALA A 455 -10.56 7.20 20.52
N PHE A 456 -9.29 7.24 20.09
CA PHE A 456 -8.18 6.64 20.81
C PHE A 456 -8.05 7.15 22.26
N GLU A 457 -8.08 8.47 22.47
CA GLU A 457 -7.93 9.03 23.82
C GLU A 457 -9.07 8.58 24.75
N ALA A 458 -10.29 8.47 24.24
CA ALA A 458 -11.42 7.93 25.00
C ALA A 458 -11.26 6.41 25.27
N LEU A 459 -10.84 5.65 24.25
CA LEU A 459 -10.62 4.20 24.36
C LEU A 459 -9.60 3.84 25.44
N LYS A 460 -8.51 4.60 25.56
CA LYS A 460 -7.49 4.35 26.59
C LYS A 460 -8.08 4.29 27.99
N ALA A 461 -8.95 5.24 28.33
CA ALA A 461 -9.59 5.27 29.64
C ALA A 461 -10.62 4.16 29.81
N GLN A 462 -11.48 3.95 28.81
CA GLN A 462 -12.57 2.98 28.86
C GLN A 462 -12.08 1.54 28.95
N VAL A 463 -11.11 1.17 28.11
CA VAL A 463 -10.52 -0.18 28.08
C VAL A 463 -9.79 -0.47 29.38
N ALA A 464 -8.93 0.45 29.84
CA ALA A 464 -8.19 0.27 31.08
C ALA A 464 -9.14 0.09 32.28
N GLN A 465 -10.15 0.96 32.41
CA GLN A 465 -11.14 0.88 33.48
C GLN A 465 -11.91 -0.44 33.48
N TYR A 466 -12.36 -0.91 32.31
CA TYR A 466 -13.08 -2.17 32.20
C TYR A 466 -12.18 -3.35 32.59
N VAL A 467 -10.94 -3.38 32.11
CA VAL A 467 -10.01 -4.48 32.38
C VAL A 467 -9.58 -4.53 33.84
N GLU A 468 -9.25 -3.39 34.46
CA GLU A 468 -8.92 -3.35 35.90
C GLU A 468 -10.08 -3.86 36.77
N THR A 469 -11.31 -3.55 36.37
CA THR A 469 -12.52 -3.97 37.11
C THR A 469 -12.82 -5.46 36.91
N ASN A 470 -12.72 -5.96 35.69
CA ASN A 470 -13.19 -7.30 35.32
C ASN A 470 -12.08 -8.36 35.28
N PHE A 471 -10.82 -7.97 35.23
CA PHE A 471 -9.67 -8.88 35.21
C PHE A 471 -8.59 -8.38 36.20
N PRO A 472 -8.86 -8.48 37.52
CA PRO A 472 -7.98 -7.91 38.54
C PRO A 472 -6.55 -8.42 38.44
N GLY A 473 -5.58 -7.50 38.53
CA GLY A 473 -4.14 -7.82 38.41
C GLY A 473 -3.61 -7.86 36.98
N THR A 474 -4.43 -7.49 35.99
CA THR A 474 -4.02 -7.39 34.58
C THR A 474 -4.26 -5.96 34.06
N THR A 475 -3.69 -5.65 32.90
CA THR A 475 -3.87 -4.35 32.25
C THR A 475 -3.97 -4.53 30.74
N GLN A 476 -4.75 -3.66 30.10
CA GLN A 476 -4.86 -3.54 28.65
C GLN A 476 -4.91 -2.05 28.33
N THR A 477 -3.91 -1.58 27.60
CA THR A 477 -3.77 -0.18 27.21
C THR A 477 -3.66 -0.09 25.69
N PRO A 478 -4.67 0.44 24.99
CA PRO A 478 -4.59 0.67 23.56
C PRO A 478 -3.40 1.55 23.17
N VAL A 479 -2.85 1.31 21.98
CA VAL A 479 -1.75 2.07 21.39
C VAL A 479 -2.19 2.62 20.03
N LEU A 480 -1.74 3.84 19.70
CA LEU A 480 -1.95 4.47 18.40
C LEU A 480 -0.62 4.98 17.86
N ILE A 481 -0.32 4.62 16.62
CA ILE A 481 0.71 5.22 15.79
C ILE A 481 -0.01 5.89 14.63
N ASP A 482 0.08 7.21 14.54
CA ASP A 482 -0.60 7.99 13.52
C ASP A 482 0.45 8.78 12.72
N ASN A 483 0.70 8.34 11.49
CA ASN A 483 1.64 9.01 10.58
C ASN A 483 0.93 9.94 9.58
N THR A 484 -0.39 10.13 9.73
CA THR A 484 -1.19 10.87 8.75
C THR A 484 -0.94 12.37 8.82
N THR A 485 -0.96 13.05 7.67
CA THR A 485 -0.76 14.52 7.64
C THR A 485 -1.97 15.30 8.14
N SER A 486 -3.12 14.64 8.26
CA SER A 486 -4.37 15.23 8.74
C SER A 486 -5.18 14.18 9.52
N PRO A 487 -5.81 14.55 10.65
CA PRO A 487 -6.56 13.58 11.45
C PRO A 487 -7.61 12.83 10.63
N ILE A 488 -7.53 11.49 10.62
CA ILE A 488 -8.51 10.67 9.93
C ILE A 488 -9.85 10.71 10.68
N LEU A 489 -10.93 10.94 9.95
CA LEU A 489 -12.29 10.84 10.47
C LEU A 489 -12.76 9.39 10.45
N LEU A 490 -12.85 8.77 11.62
CA LEU A 490 -13.54 7.48 11.77
C LEU A 490 -15.03 7.63 11.51
N ARG A 491 -15.62 8.74 11.95
CA ARG A 491 -17.00 9.13 11.63
C ARG A 491 -16.98 10.56 11.08
N PRO A 492 -17.25 10.75 9.77
CA PRO A 492 -17.16 12.07 9.13
C PRO A 492 -18.29 13.02 9.50
#